data_AF-A0A661FX28-F1
#
_entry.id   AF-A0A661FX28-F1
#
_cell.length_a   1.000
_cell.length_b   1.000
_cell.length_c   1.000
_cell.angle_alpha   90.00
_cell.angle_beta   90.00
_cell.angle_gamma   90.00
#
_symmetry.space_group_name_H-M   'P 1'
#
loop_
_entity.id
_entity.type
_entity.pdbx_description
1 polymer ?
#
loop_
_entity_poly.entity_id
_entity_poly.type
_entity_poly.pdbx_seq_one_letter_code
_entity_poly.pdbx_strand_id
1 'polypeptide(L)'
;MAIFSGNAHPKLAKDIARVLHLPLAKAQVGTFSDGEVNVEILENIRGRETFIIQSTCPPAAENLIELLTMVDAARRASASRITAVIPYFGYARQDRRPRSSRVPITAKLVAKLIGAAGVDRVLTVDLHA
;
A
#
# COMPACT_ATOMS: atom_id res chain seq x y z
N MET A 1 2.82 16.65 -5.60
CA MET A 1 2.16 15.44 -5.05
C MET A 1 1.98 14.44 -6.18
N ALA A 2 2.16 13.15 -5.93
CA ALA A 2 1.90 12.06 -6.87
C ALA A 2 0.95 11.05 -6.22
N ILE A 3 -0.07 10.59 -6.94
CA ILE A 3 -1.05 9.62 -6.44
C ILE A 3 -0.96 8.38 -7.32
N PHE A 4 -0.64 7.25 -6.71
CA PHE A 4 -0.62 5.95 -7.36
C PHE A 4 -1.75 5.07 -6.83
N SER A 5 -2.16 4.10 -7.64
CA SER A 5 -3.10 3.06 -7.26
C SER A 5 -2.43 1.71 -7.48
N GLY A 6 -2.62 0.79 -6.55
CA GLY A 6 -2.49 -0.62 -6.87
C GLY A 6 -3.76 -1.16 -7.55
N ASN A 7 -3.86 -2.48 -7.61
CA ASN A 7 -4.91 -3.26 -8.24
C ASN A 7 -6.07 -3.61 -7.29
N ALA A 8 -5.94 -3.41 -5.97
CA ALA A 8 -6.98 -3.81 -5.02
C ALA A 8 -8.31 -3.08 -5.25
N HIS A 9 -8.26 -1.77 -5.51
CA HIS A 9 -9.48 -0.99 -5.77
C HIS A 9 -9.23 0.28 -6.62
N PRO A 10 -8.90 0.13 -7.92
CA PRO A 10 -8.53 1.26 -8.79
C PRO A 10 -9.65 2.27 -9.01
N LYS A 11 -10.91 1.86 -8.87
CA LYS A 11 -12.07 2.78 -8.95
C LYS A 11 -12.02 3.82 -7.84
N LEU A 12 -11.78 3.41 -6.60
CA LEU A 12 -11.68 4.32 -5.47
C LEU A 12 -10.50 5.28 -5.62
N ALA A 13 -9.36 4.81 -6.10
CA ALA A 13 -8.20 5.67 -6.36
C ALA A 13 -8.52 6.75 -7.42
N LYS A 14 -9.23 6.39 -8.49
CA LYS A 14 -9.70 7.35 -9.52
C LYS A 14 -10.69 8.36 -8.94
N ASP A 15 -11.62 7.93 -8.09
CA ASP A 15 -12.60 8.82 -7.48
C ASP A 15 -11.92 9.80 -6.50
N ILE A 16 -10.96 9.35 -5.69
CA ILE A 16 -10.14 10.22 -4.83
C ILE A 16 -9.36 11.23 -5.67
N ALA A 17 -8.68 10.78 -6.73
CA ALA A 17 -7.91 11.65 -7.61
C ALA A 17 -8.81 12.71 -8.29
N ARG A 18 -10.04 12.34 -8.69
CA ARG A 18 -11.04 13.27 -9.23
C ARG A 18 -11.42 14.34 -8.23
N VAL A 19 -11.69 13.97 -6.97
CA VAL A 19 -12.03 14.93 -5.89
C VAL A 19 -10.87 15.89 -5.62
N LEU A 20 -9.63 15.41 -5.75
CA LEU A 20 -8.42 16.22 -5.57
C LEU A 20 -8.03 17.03 -6.83
N HIS A 21 -8.79 16.92 -7.92
CA HIS A 21 -8.49 17.53 -9.22
C HIS A 21 -7.08 17.20 -9.75
N LEU A 22 -6.63 15.96 -9.53
CA LEU A 22 -5.33 15.47 -9.96
C LEU A 22 -5.45 14.19 -10.79
N PRO A 23 -4.58 13.96 -11.78
CA PRO A 23 -4.48 12.67 -12.42
C PRO A 23 -3.80 11.65 -11.49
N LEU A 24 -4.07 10.35 -11.72
CA LEU A 24 -3.20 9.30 -11.18
C LEU A 24 -1.86 9.35 -11.92
N ALA A 25 -0.77 9.26 -11.16
CA ALA A 25 0.58 9.13 -11.70
C ALA A 25 0.73 7.77 -12.39
N LYS A 26 1.48 7.73 -13.49
CA LYS A 26 1.67 6.49 -14.25
C LYS A 26 2.61 5.53 -13.52
N ALA A 27 2.11 4.32 -13.32
CA ALA A 27 2.89 3.17 -12.91
C ALA A 27 2.34 1.92 -13.62
N GLN A 28 3.22 0.98 -13.94
CA GLN A 28 2.83 -0.37 -14.27
C GLN A 28 2.78 -1.17 -12.97
N VAL A 29 1.65 -1.83 -12.73
CA VAL A 29 1.42 -2.65 -11.53
C VAL A 29 0.71 -3.90 -11.98
N GLY A 30 1.39 -5.05 -11.93
CA GLY A 30 0.85 -6.31 -12.39
C GLY A 30 1.68 -7.48 -11.90
N THR A 31 1.73 -8.54 -12.70
CA THR A 31 2.49 -9.75 -12.37
C THR A 31 3.34 -10.20 -13.55
N PHE A 32 4.46 -10.85 -13.23
CA PHE A 32 5.19 -11.69 -14.19
C PHE A 32 4.37 -12.94 -14.55
N SER A 33 4.86 -13.73 -15.51
CA SER A 33 4.17 -14.94 -15.99
C SER A 33 4.05 -16.05 -14.94
N ASP A 34 4.91 -16.05 -13.93
CA ASP A 34 4.90 -16.96 -12.78
C ASP A 34 4.04 -16.46 -11.61
N GLY A 35 3.45 -15.26 -11.73
CA GLY A 35 2.58 -14.67 -10.71
C GLY A 35 3.30 -13.76 -9.72
N GLU A 36 4.62 -13.57 -9.81
CA GLU A 36 5.32 -12.61 -8.95
C GLU A 36 4.91 -11.17 -9.28
N VAL A 37 4.77 -10.33 -8.24
CA VAL A 37 4.37 -8.93 -8.41
C VAL A 37 5.46 -8.16 -9.17
N ASN A 38 5.05 -7.45 -10.21
CA ASN A 38 5.89 -6.57 -11.01
C ASN A 38 5.38 -5.12 -10.90
N VAL A 39 6.29 -4.21 -10.55
CA VAL A 39 5.97 -2.78 -10.43
C VAL A 39 7.05 -1.94 -11.11
N GLU A 40 6.61 -0.94 -11.88
CA GLU A 40 7.47 0.10 -12.44
C GLU A 40 6.80 1.47 -12.30
N ILE A 41 7.51 2.45 -11.75
CA ILE A 41 7.05 3.85 -11.70
C ILE A 41 7.51 4.55 -12.97
N LEU A 42 6.55 5.06 -13.75
CA LEU A 42 6.78 5.58 -15.11
C LEU A 42 6.89 7.11 -15.15
N GLU A 43 6.98 7.78 -14.01
CA GLU A 43 7.08 9.23 -13.89
C GLU A 43 8.13 9.65 -12.87
N ASN A 44 8.72 10.83 -13.08
CA ASN A 44 9.66 11.39 -12.12
C ASN A 44 8.93 11.89 -10.85
N ILE A 45 9.20 11.22 -9.73
CA ILE A 45 8.66 11.54 -8.40
C ILE A 45 9.70 12.02 -7.39
N ARG A 46 10.93 12.31 -7.83
CA ARG A 46 11.99 12.79 -6.94
C ARG A 46 11.54 14.04 -6.18
N GLY A 47 11.68 14.02 -4.86
CA GLY A 47 11.31 15.13 -3.98
C GLY A 47 9.80 15.37 -3.83
N ARG A 48 8.94 14.57 -4.48
CA ARG A 48 7.49 14.70 -4.38
C ARG A 48 6.95 13.90 -3.20
N GLU A 49 5.91 14.43 -2.58
CA GLU A 49 5.06 13.64 -1.69
C GLU A 49 4.23 12.66 -2.52
N THR A 50 4.31 11.39 -2.16
CA THR A 50 3.72 10.26 -2.87
C THR A 50 2.67 9.58 -2.01
N PHE A 51 1.49 9.37 -2.57
CA PHE A 51 0.38 8.67 -1.96
C PHE A 51 0.11 7.40 -2.74
N ILE A 52 0.12 6.24 -2.07
CA ILE A 52 -0.18 4.95 -2.69
C ILE A 52 -1.51 4.47 -2.12
N ILE A 53 -2.54 4.44 -2.96
CA ILE A 53 -3.88 3.99 -2.59
C ILE A 53 -3.97 2.50 -2.86
N GLN A 54 -4.02 1.72 -1.79
CA GLN A 54 -4.09 0.27 -1.87
C GLN A 54 -4.67 -0.31 -0.57
N SER A 55 -5.89 -0.83 -0.65
CA SER A 55 -6.44 -1.68 0.41
C SER A 55 -5.73 -3.03 0.42
N THR A 56 -5.57 -3.63 1.60
CA THR A 56 -5.04 -5.00 1.75
C THR A 56 -6.19 -6.01 1.90
N CYS A 57 -7.23 -5.85 1.07
CA CYS A 57 -8.38 -6.76 0.98
C CYS A 57 -8.07 -8.01 0.14
N PRO A 58 -8.93 -9.04 0.09
CA PRO A 58 -8.70 -10.21 -0.76
C PRO A 58 -8.46 -9.83 -2.22
N PRO A 59 -7.42 -10.39 -2.89
CA PRO A 59 -6.41 -11.32 -2.36
C PRO A 59 -5.36 -10.60 -1.48
N ALA A 60 -5.35 -10.91 -0.18
CA ALA A 60 -4.78 -10.02 0.84
C ALA A 60 -3.25 -10.01 0.89
N ALA A 61 -2.62 -11.16 0.65
CA ALA A 61 -1.16 -11.26 0.65
C ALA A 61 -0.58 -10.57 -0.58
N GLU A 62 -1.21 -10.77 -1.73
CA GLU A 62 -0.87 -10.22 -3.03
C GLU A 62 -1.00 -8.70 -3.02
N ASN A 63 -2.14 -8.17 -2.57
CA ASN A 63 -2.35 -6.74 -2.44
C ASN A 63 -1.39 -6.09 -1.44
N LEU A 64 -0.99 -6.82 -0.37
CA LEU A 64 0.03 -6.36 0.56
C LEU A 64 1.42 -6.34 -0.10
N ILE A 65 1.84 -7.40 -0.78
CA ILE A 65 3.13 -7.43 -1.49
C ILE A 65 3.16 -6.33 -2.55
N GLU A 66 2.08 -6.12 -3.29
CA GLU A 66 1.97 -5.03 -4.26
C GLU A 66 2.17 -3.64 -3.63
N LEU A 67 1.52 -3.37 -2.48
CA LEU A 67 1.78 -2.14 -1.72
C LEU A 67 3.26 -2.00 -1.36
N LEU A 68 3.87 -3.05 -0.79
CA LEU A 68 5.25 -3.00 -0.32
C LEU A 68 6.24 -2.77 -1.49
N THR A 69 6.02 -3.43 -2.62
CA THR A 69 6.84 -3.27 -3.82
C THR A 69 6.68 -1.87 -4.43
N MET A 70 5.47 -1.32 -4.46
CA MET A 70 5.24 0.07 -4.88
C MET A 70 5.94 1.09 -3.96
N VAL A 71 5.93 0.85 -2.64
CA VAL A 71 6.63 1.69 -1.66
C VAL A 71 8.15 1.62 -1.88
N ASP A 72 8.72 0.43 -2.06
CA ASP A 72 10.15 0.27 -2.30
C ASP A 72 10.58 0.98 -3.60
N ALA A 73 9.81 0.80 -4.69
CA ALA A 73 10.04 1.50 -5.94
C ALA A 73 10.00 3.03 -5.76
N ALA A 74 9.00 3.54 -5.03
CA ALA A 74 8.86 4.98 -4.78
C ALA A 74 10.00 5.56 -3.93
N ARG A 75 10.48 4.79 -2.94
CA ARG A 75 11.59 5.17 -2.09
C ARG A 75 12.89 5.23 -2.88
N ARG A 76 13.17 4.22 -3.71
CA ARG A 76 14.36 4.19 -4.60
C ARG A 76 14.31 5.29 -5.66
N ALA A 77 13.11 5.65 -6.12
CA ALA A 77 12.87 6.82 -6.98
C ALA A 77 13.00 8.17 -6.24
N SER A 78 13.43 8.17 -4.97
CA SER A 78 13.69 9.37 -4.16
C SER A 78 12.46 10.23 -3.90
N ALA A 79 11.28 9.62 -3.72
CA ALA A 79 10.12 10.31 -3.16
C ALA A 79 10.49 10.97 -1.81
N SER A 80 10.00 12.18 -1.54
CA SER A 80 10.33 12.89 -0.29
C SER A 80 9.57 12.36 0.91
N ARG A 81 8.32 11.92 0.69
CA ARG A 81 7.47 11.31 1.70
C ARG A 81 6.52 10.32 1.03
N ILE A 82 6.34 9.15 1.64
CA ILE A 82 5.45 8.09 1.16
C ILE A 82 4.34 7.87 2.17
N THR A 83 3.10 8.16 1.77
CA THR A 83 1.89 7.88 2.55
C THR A 83 1.15 6.70 1.93
N ALA A 84 1.01 5.61 2.69
CA ALA A 84 0.16 4.50 2.30
C ALA A 84 -1.29 4.80 2.71
N VAL A 85 -2.18 4.92 1.74
CA VAL A 85 -3.61 5.04 1.95
C VAL A 85 -4.21 3.64 1.82
N ILE A 86 -4.56 3.04 2.95
CA ILE A 86 -5.04 1.66 3.09
C ILE A 86 -6.47 1.70 3.65
N PRO A 87 -7.50 1.97 2.81
CA PRO A 87 -8.88 2.14 3.28
C PRO A 87 -9.38 0.94 4.10
N TYR A 88 -9.13 -0.28 3.62
CA TYR A 88 -9.33 -1.49 4.39
C TYR A 88 -7.99 -2.10 4.78
N PHE A 89 -7.69 -2.11 6.08
CA PHE A 89 -6.48 -2.72 6.63
C PHE A 89 -6.72 -4.22 6.89
N GLY A 90 -6.26 -5.06 5.96
CA GLY A 90 -6.24 -6.52 6.10
C GLY A 90 -5.43 -6.97 7.31
N TYR A 91 -5.67 -8.21 7.77
CA TYR A 91 -5.05 -8.80 8.96
C TYR A 91 -5.33 -8.09 10.30
N ALA A 92 -6.09 -6.98 10.32
CA ALA A 92 -6.39 -6.20 11.53
C ALA A 92 -7.05 -7.00 12.67
N ARG A 93 -7.78 -8.08 12.36
CA ARG A 93 -8.46 -8.93 13.36
C ARG A 93 -7.51 -9.83 14.16
N GLN A 94 -6.27 -10.02 13.71
CA GLN A 94 -5.27 -10.85 14.38
C GLN A 94 -4.24 -9.96 15.08
N ASP A 95 -4.71 -9.23 16.09
CA ASP A 95 -4.04 -8.15 16.82
C ASP A 95 -3.49 -8.56 18.20
N ARG A 96 -3.87 -9.74 18.70
CA ARG A 96 -3.46 -10.25 20.02
C ARG A 96 -3.29 -11.75 20.06
N ARG A 97 -2.80 -12.25 21.19
CA ARG A 97 -2.71 -13.67 21.54
C ARG A 97 -3.73 -14.01 22.62
N PRO A 98 -4.98 -14.38 22.28
CA PRO A 98 -6.00 -14.71 23.29
C PRO A 98 -5.53 -15.85 24.18
N ARG A 99 -5.69 -15.70 25.51
CA ARG A 99 -5.31 -16.70 26.53
C ARG A 99 -3.88 -17.24 26.36
N SER A 100 -2.94 -16.37 25.96
CA SER A 100 -1.53 -16.71 25.72
C SER A 100 -1.32 -17.83 24.68
N SER A 101 -2.27 -18.02 23.76
CA SER A 101 -2.18 -19.02 22.69
C SER A 101 -0.95 -18.80 21.79
N ARG A 102 -0.47 -19.87 21.16
CA ARG A 102 0.68 -19.85 20.23
C ARG A 102 0.23 -19.45 18.82
N VAL A 103 -0.30 -18.23 18.69
CA VAL A 103 -0.77 -17.65 17.42
C VAL A 103 0.07 -16.44 17.05
N PRO A 104 0.21 -16.10 15.75
CA PRO A 104 0.88 -14.88 15.35
C PRO A 104 0.01 -13.66 15.70
N ILE A 105 0.67 -12.50 15.80
CA ILE A 105 0.01 -11.19 15.80
C ILE A 105 0.24 -10.58 14.42
N THR A 106 -0.57 -11.01 13.46
CA THR A 106 -0.35 -10.71 12.04
C THR A 106 -0.54 -9.23 11.73
N ALA A 107 -1.43 -8.53 12.44
CA ALA A 107 -1.55 -7.06 12.33
C ALA A 107 -0.21 -6.36 12.65
N LYS A 108 0.50 -6.81 13.70
CA LYS A 108 1.82 -6.27 14.07
C LYS A 108 2.90 -6.63 13.06
N LEU A 109 2.85 -7.85 12.50
CA LEU A 109 3.77 -8.26 11.43
C LEU A 109 3.60 -7.37 10.21
N VAL A 110 2.37 -7.18 9.73
CA VAL A 110 2.05 -6.33 8.58
C VAL A 110 2.47 -4.88 8.84
N ALA A 111 2.19 -4.34 10.02
CA ALA A 111 2.64 -2.99 10.38
C ALA A 111 4.18 -2.84 10.34
N LYS A 112 4.93 -3.87 10.78
CA LYS A 112 6.40 -3.88 10.69
C LYS A 112 6.87 -3.95 9.24
N LEU A 113 6.23 -4.75 8.39
CA LEU A 113 6.58 -4.84 6.96
C LEU A 113 6.37 -3.50 6.24
N ILE A 114 5.21 -2.87 6.47
CA ILE A 114 4.88 -1.54 5.91
C ILE A 114 5.91 -0.49 6.36
N GLY A 115 6.24 -0.45 7.65
CA GLY A 115 7.26 0.46 8.17
C GLY A 115 8.65 0.17 7.61
N ALA A 116 9.04 -1.10 7.49
CA ALA A 116 10.34 -1.51 6.97
C ALA A 116 10.52 -1.17 5.47
N ALA A 117 9.45 -1.28 4.67
CA ALA A 117 9.47 -0.86 3.26
C ALA A 117 9.78 0.65 3.11
N GLY A 118 9.44 1.45 4.12
CA GLY A 118 9.72 2.89 4.15
C GLY A 118 8.50 3.77 3.97
N VAL A 119 7.33 3.31 4.43
CA VAL A 119 6.15 4.17 4.56
C VAL A 119 6.33 5.13 5.73
N ASP A 120 6.15 6.43 5.49
CA ASP A 120 6.24 7.47 6.52
C ASP A 120 4.92 7.66 7.28
N ARG A 121 3.80 7.40 6.61
CA ARG A 121 2.45 7.58 7.17
C ARG A 121 1.48 6.56 6.61
N VAL A 122 0.58 6.07 7.46
CA VAL A 122 -0.58 5.27 7.05
C VAL A 122 -1.86 6.08 7.27
N LEU A 123 -2.75 6.05 6.28
CA LEU A 123 -4.13 6.51 6.39
C LEU A 123 -5.06 5.30 6.20
N THR A 124 -5.99 5.07 7.11
CA THR A 124 -6.94 3.95 7.05
C THR A 124 -8.31 4.40 7.55
N VAL A 125 -9.34 3.57 7.32
CA VAL A 125 -10.74 3.87 7.69
C VAL A 125 -11.25 2.76 8.62
N ASP A 126 -11.89 3.15 9.73
CA ASP A 126 -12.54 2.24 10.68
C ASP A 126 -11.71 1.01 11.03
N LEU A 127 -10.50 1.26 11.56
CA LEU A 127 -9.59 0.20 11.96
C LEU A 127 -10.24 -0.67 13.06
N HIS A 128 -10.02 -1.99 13.00
CA HIS A 128 -10.65 -2.92 13.93
C HIS A 128 -10.31 -2.65 15.40
N ALA A 129 -9.04 -2.41 15.70
CA ALA A 129 -8.51 -2.12 17.04
C ALA A 129 -7.17 -1.40 16.94
#